data_AF-A0A931D588-F1
#
_entry.id   AF-A0A931D588-F1
#
_cell.length_a   1.000
_cell.length_b   1.000
_cell.length_c   1.000
_cell.angle_alpha   90.00
_cell.angle_beta   90.00
_cell.angle_gamma   90.00
#
_symmetry.space_group_name_H-M   'P 1'
#
loop_
_entity.id
_entity.type
_entity.pdbx_description
1 polymer ?
#
loop_
_entity_poly.entity_id
_entity_poly.type
_entity_poly.pdbx_seq_one_letter_code
_entity_poly.pdbx_strand_id
1 'polypeptide(L)'
;MTSLLTVCTGNICRSPLAHLYLAAHLEAMAPGAFHISSAGMAGLTGQSMDERSAAILAATDVPDGGYSVDSFTARRIEDVDLGAVDLVLAMSREHRDSIIARSPRLLKRAYTVRELARLLELIEAEHAGLIPTGAEPEAVDRRWKAVIKYATLLRTRATGGPADDDVTDPYRRADAVYEEMADQLIPALRAILAFEERFARG
;
A
#
# COMPACT_ATOMS: atom_id res chain seq x y z
N MET A 1 -10.29 -0.03 -13.29
CA MET A 1 -9.50 0.67 -12.27
C MET A 1 -9.43 -0.19 -11.03
N THR A 2 -8.23 -0.47 -10.52
CA THR A 2 -7.99 -1.27 -9.31
C THR A 2 -8.00 -0.38 -8.07
N SER A 3 -8.83 -0.71 -7.08
CA SER A 3 -8.95 0.06 -5.85
C SER A 3 -8.04 -0.48 -4.74
N LEU A 4 -7.17 0.38 -4.20
CA LEU A 4 -6.22 0.05 -3.15
C LEU A 4 -6.39 0.99 -1.95
N LEU A 5 -6.51 0.40 -0.75
CA LEU A 5 -6.62 1.15 0.50
C LEU A 5 -5.41 0.90 1.40
N THR A 6 -4.71 1.96 1.80
CA THR A 6 -3.64 1.88 2.80
C THR A 6 -4.17 2.21 4.19
N VAL A 7 -3.77 1.44 5.22
CA VAL A 7 -4.36 1.56 6.57
C VAL A 7 -3.32 1.57 7.68
N CYS A 8 -3.38 2.58 8.55
CA CYS A 8 -2.66 2.63 9.83
C CYS A 8 -3.60 3.03 10.96
N THR A 9 -3.08 3.41 12.13
CA THR A 9 -3.91 3.77 13.29
C THR A 9 -4.59 5.12 13.13
N GLY A 10 -3.80 6.19 12.98
CA GLY A 10 -4.28 7.58 12.98
C GLY A 10 -4.52 8.18 11.60
N ASN A 11 -4.02 7.55 10.53
CA ASN A 11 -3.99 8.09 9.17
C ASN A 11 -3.27 9.44 9.03
N ILE A 12 -2.17 9.62 9.75
CA ILE A 12 -1.36 10.85 9.68
C ILE A 12 0.12 10.60 9.38
N CYS A 13 0.66 9.40 9.63
CA CYS A 13 2.08 9.09 9.37
C CYS A 13 2.26 8.05 8.24
N ARG A 14 2.11 6.76 8.57
CA ARG A 14 2.44 5.62 7.69
C ARG A 14 1.54 5.47 6.46
N SER A 15 0.21 5.36 6.66
CA SER A 15 -0.72 5.18 5.54
C SER A 15 -0.81 6.38 4.59
N PRO A 16 -0.81 7.66 5.02
CA PRO A 16 -0.78 8.75 4.05
C PRO A 16 0.51 8.78 3.23
N LEU A 17 1.66 8.45 3.82
CA LEU A 17 2.91 8.33 3.07
C LEU A 17 2.77 7.27 1.97
N ALA A 18 2.30 6.07 2.32
CA ALA A 18 2.08 5.00 1.35
C ALA A 18 1.07 5.38 0.25
N HIS A 19 -0.03 6.04 0.62
CA HIS A 19 -1.05 6.48 -0.34
C HIS A 19 -0.49 7.51 -1.33
N LEU A 20 0.05 8.62 -0.86
CA LEU A 20 0.54 9.68 -1.74
C LEU A 20 1.70 9.18 -2.61
N TYR A 21 2.61 8.39 -2.04
CA TYR A 21 3.73 7.81 -2.78
C TYR A 21 3.27 6.88 -3.90
N LEU A 22 2.37 5.93 -3.61
CA LEU A 22 1.87 4.99 -4.62
C LEU A 22 0.98 5.70 -5.65
N ALA A 23 0.10 6.61 -5.22
CA ALA A 23 -0.82 7.31 -6.12
C ALA A 23 -0.08 8.09 -7.19
N ALA A 24 0.93 8.89 -6.79
CA ALA A 24 1.70 9.70 -7.74
C ALA A 24 2.45 8.86 -8.77
N HIS A 25 3.13 7.80 -8.33
CA HIS A 25 3.91 6.95 -9.24
C HIS A 25 3.03 6.09 -10.14
N LEU A 26 1.96 5.50 -9.60
CA LEU A 26 1.06 4.64 -10.37
C LEU A 26 0.23 5.45 -11.37
N GLU A 27 -0.18 6.68 -11.03
CA GLU A 27 -0.86 7.55 -11.99
C GLU A 27 0.08 7.98 -13.13
N ALA A 28 1.35 8.26 -12.84
CA ALA A 28 2.34 8.58 -13.88
C ALA A 28 2.64 7.37 -14.80
N MET A 29 2.56 6.15 -14.28
CA MET A 29 2.91 4.92 -15.00
C MET A 29 1.73 4.30 -15.76
N ALA A 30 0.53 4.33 -15.18
CA ALA A 30 -0.70 3.77 -15.72
C ALA A 30 -1.89 4.68 -15.36
N PRO A 31 -2.04 5.83 -16.07
CA PRO A 31 -3.05 6.84 -15.75
C PRO A 31 -4.46 6.26 -15.70
N GLY A 32 -5.20 6.55 -14.63
CA GLY A 32 -6.58 6.07 -14.43
C GLY A 32 -6.72 4.56 -14.21
N ALA A 33 -5.62 3.81 -14.10
CA ALA A 33 -5.65 2.38 -13.84
C ALA A 33 -5.83 2.06 -12.35
N PHE A 34 -5.44 2.97 -11.45
CA PHE A 34 -5.51 2.80 -10.01
C PHE A 34 -6.35 3.87 -9.32
N HIS A 35 -7.03 3.46 -8.25
CA HIS A 35 -7.58 4.38 -7.25
C HIS A 35 -6.96 4.04 -5.91
N ILE A 36 -6.01 4.87 -5.49
CA ILE A 36 -5.33 4.70 -4.20
C ILE A 36 -5.99 5.63 -3.20
N SER A 37 -6.24 5.12 -2.00
CA SER A 37 -6.73 5.92 -0.87
C SER A 37 -6.09 5.46 0.43
N SER A 38 -6.27 6.23 1.50
CA SER A 38 -5.84 5.87 2.85
C SER A 38 -6.91 6.13 3.89
N ALA A 39 -6.90 5.33 4.96
CA ALA A 39 -7.74 5.56 6.13
C ALA A 39 -7.05 5.10 7.42
N GLY A 40 -7.64 5.45 8.56
CA GLY A 40 -7.14 5.12 9.90
C GLY A 40 -8.12 4.23 10.66
N MET A 41 -7.61 3.25 11.39
CA MET A 41 -8.44 2.39 12.25
C MET A 41 -9.19 3.20 13.32
N ALA A 42 -8.48 4.10 13.99
CA ALA A 42 -9.09 5.11 14.85
C ALA A 42 -9.43 6.38 14.04
N GLY A 43 -8.48 6.81 13.19
CA GLY A 43 -8.59 7.99 12.33
C GLY A 43 -8.56 9.30 13.11
N LEU A 44 -7.60 10.17 12.80
CA LEU A 44 -7.57 11.55 13.30
C LEU A 44 -8.25 12.47 12.28
N THR A 45 -9.56 12.27 12.08
CA THR A 45 -10.31 12.90 10.98
C THR A 45 -10.13 14.41 10.93
N GLY A 46 -9.85 14.94 9.74
CA GLY A 46 -9.66 16.37 9.50
C GLY A 46 -8.23 16.88 9.74
N GLN A 47 -7.33 16.04 10.27
CA GLN A 47 -5.92 16.43 10.43
C GLN A 47 -5.15 16.32 9.11
N SER A 48 -4.14 17.17 8.95
CA SER A 48 -3.13 17.02 7.92
C SER A 48 -2.22 15.83 8.20
N MET A 49 -1.38 15.49 7.23
CA MET A 49 -0.27 14.57 7.44
C MET A 49 0.67 15.13 8.52
N ASP A 50 1.26 14.24 9.31
CA ASP A 50 2.30 14.59 10.28
C ASP A 50 3.50 15.21 9.55
N GLU A 51 3.98 16.36 10.03
CA GLU A 51 5.00 17.18 9.37
C GLU A 51 6.28 16.41 9.06
N ARG A 52 6.69 15.47 9.93
CA ARG A 52 7.90 14.67 9.70
C ARG A 52 7.69 13.61 8.64
N SER A 53 6.48 13.02 8.57
CA SER A 53 6.13 12.11 7.49
C SER A 53 5.99 12.85 6.15
N ALA A 54 5.46 14.08 6.17
CA ALA A 54 5.40 14.96 5.01
C ALA A 54 6.80 15.33 4.51
N ALA A 55 7.73 15.66 5.42
CA ALA A 55 9.12 15.92 5.09
C ALA A 55 9.81 14.70 4.47
N ILE A 56 9.56 13.49 4.98
CA ILE A 56 10.05 12.25 4.38
C ILE A 56 9.51 12.11 2.95
N LEU A 57 8.19 12.27 2.74
CA LEU A 57 7.59 12.19 1.41
C LEU A 57 8.22 13.20 0.44
N ALA A 58 8.40 14.44 0.87
CA ALA A 58 9.03 15.50 0.08
C ALA A 58 10.52 15.21 -0.26
N ALA A 59 11.20 14.40 0.54
CA ALA A 59 12.57 13.97 0.28
C ALA A 59 12.67 12.74 -0.65
N THR A 60 11.54 12.17 -1.08
CA THR A 60 11.51 11.04 -2.02
C THR A 60 11.43 11.49 -3.48
N ASP A 61 11.40 10.52 -4.40
CA ASP A 61 11.31 10.69 -5.85
C ASP A 61 9.88 10.82 -6.40
N VAL A 62 8.93 11.23 -5.55
CA VAL A 62 7.51 11.38 -5.94
C VAL A 62 7.36 12.36 -7.10
N PRO A 63 6.71 11.96 -8.22
CA PRO A 63 6.45 12.85 -9.34
C PRO A 63 5.49 13.98 -8.99
N ASP A 64 5.68 15.13 -9.64
CA ASP A 64 4.69 16.22 -9.63
C ASP A 64 3.43 15.75 -10.37
N GLY A 65 2.33 15.55 -9.64
CA GLY A 65 1.12 14.93 -10.21
C GLY A 65 -0.19 15.22 -9.48
N GLY A 66 -0.23 16.25 -8.64
CA GLY A 66 -1.43 16.62 -7.87
C GLY A 66 -1.68 15.81 -6.60
N TYR A 67 -0.91 14.74 -6.36
CA TYR A 67 -0.90 13.99 -5.10
C TYR A 67 0.12 14.60 -4.15
N SER A 68 -0.29 15.61 -3.39
CA SER A 68 0.56 16.32 -2.45
C SER A 68 0.04 16.23 -1.01
N VAL A 69 0.88 16.63 -0.07
CA VAL A 69 0.52 16.74 1.35
C VAL A 69 -0.67 17.69 1.56
N ASP A 70 -0.77 18.75 0.77
CA ASP A 70 -1.85 19.75 0.89
C ASP A 70 -3.22 19.22 0.43
N SER A 71 -3.21 18.23 -0.48
CA SER A 71 -4.42 17.55 -0.96
C SER A 71 -4.93 16.47 0.01
N PHE A 72 -4.15 16.15 1.04
CA PHE A 72 -4.44 15.06 1.95
C PHE A 72 -5.20 15.54 3.19
N THR A 73 -6.17 14.73 3.62
CA THR A 73 -6.83 14.91 4.92
C THR A 73 -7.08 13.55 5.55
N ALA A 74 -6.66 13.41 6.79
CA ALA A 74 -6.84 12.19 7.55
C ALA A 74 -8.33 11.90 7.76
N ARG A 75 -8.67 10.61 7.75
CA ARG A 75 -10.02 10.12 8.00
C ARG A 75 -10.02 8.77 8.68
N ARG A 76 -11.13 8.46 9.33
CA ARG A 76 -11.41 7.12 9.85
C ARG A 76 -11.86 6.20 8.73
N ILE A 77 -11.53 4.92 8.87
CA ILE A 77 -12.00 3.86 7.97
C ILE A 77 -13.45 3.49 8.28
N GLU A 78 -14.26 3.46 7.22
CA GLU A 78 -15.68 3.13 7.24
C GLU A 78 -15.95 1.80 6.55
N ASP A 79 -17.10 1.20 6.81
CA ASP A 79 -17.42 -0.13 6.26
C ASP A 79 -17.66 -0.09 4.73
N VAL A 80 -18.01 1.08 4.19
CA VAL A 80 -18.09 1.32 2.74
C VAL A 80 -16.73 1.17 2.07
N ASP A 81 -15.64 1.60 2.71
CA ASP A 81 -14.27 1.43 2.20
C ASP A 81 -13.95 -0.05 2.04
N LEU A 82 -14.32 -0.86 3.04
CA LEU A 82 -14.08 -2.30 3.08
C LEU A 82 -14.96 -3.08 2.09
N GLY A 83 -16.05 -2.47 1.62
CA GLY A 83 -16.96 -3.05 0.64
C GLY A 83 -16.52 -2.84 -0.81
N ALA A 84 -15.77 -1.76 -1.09
CA ALA A 84 -15.45 -1.31 -2.44
C ALA A 84 -13.98 -1.53 -2.86
N VAL A 85 -13.13 -1.99 -1.94
CA VAL A 85 -11.68 -2.13 -2.18
C VAL A 85 -11.30 -3.51 -2.76
N ASP A 86 -10.37 -3.52 -3.71
CA ASP A 86 -9.81 -4.75 -4.27
C ASP A 86 -8.64 -5.28 -3.43
N LEU A 87 -7.85 -4.38 -2.86
CA LEU A 87 -6.65 -4.69 -2.08
C LEU A 87 -6.46 -3.72 -0.91
N VAL A 88 -6.13 -4.25 0.27
CA VAL A 88 -5.78 -3.47 1.45
C VAL A 88 -4.31 -3.68 1.81
N LEU A 89 -3.57 -2.58 1.95
CA LEU A 89 -2.20 -2.54 2.46
C LEU A 89 -2.19 -2.01 3.89
N ALA A 90 -2.11 -2.93 4.85
CA ALA A 90 -2.01 -2.61 6.26
C ALA A 90 -0.56 -2.27 6.64
N MET A 91 -0.38 -1.31 7.54
CA MET A 91 0.95 -0.95 8.06
C MET A 91 1.43 -1.88 9.19
N SER A 92 0.57 -2.75 9.70
CA SER A 92 0.94 -3.81 10.63
C SER A 92 -0.03 -4.98 10.52
N ARG A 93 0.36 -6.13 11.07
CA ARG A 93 -0.50 -7.31 11.18
C ARG A 93 -1.71 -7.04 12.06
N GLU A 94 -1.56 -6.25 13.12
CA GLU A 94 -2.71 -5.83 13.95
C GLU A 94 -3.76 -5.07 13.13
N HIS A 95 -3.34 -4.13 12.27
CA HIS A 95 -4.26 -3.43 11.37
C HIS A 95 -4.92 -4.41 10.39
N ARG A 96 -4.14 -5.29 9.77
CA ARG A 96 -4.64 -6.32 8.84
C ARG A 96 -5.69 -7.21 9.51
N ASP A 97 -5.36 -7.74 10.68
CA ASP A 97 -6.19 -8.68 11.42
C ASP A 97 -7.48 -7.99 11.89
N SER A 98 -7.40 -6.72 12.31
CA SER A 98 -8.57 -5.90 12.63
C SER A 98 -9.47 -5.65 11.41
N ILE A 99 -8.90 -5.43 10.23
CA ILE A 99 -9.65 -5.27 8.98
C ILE A 99 -10.36 -6.58 8.60
N ILE A 100 -9.68 -7.71 8.73
CA ILE A 100 -10.25 -9.05 8.47
C ILE A 100 -11.37 -9.35 9.48
N ALA A 101 -11.19 -9.02 10.75
CA ALA A 101 -12.21 -9.20 11.77
C ALA A 101 -13.48 -8.37 11.46
N ARG A 102 -13.33 -7.14 10.94
CA ARG A 102 -14.44 -6.29 10.52
C ARG A 102 -15.07 -6.74 9.19
N SER A 103 -14.28 -7.27 8.27
CA SER A 103 -14.73 -7.68 6.93
C SER A 103 -14.02 -8.99 6.50
N PRO A 104 -14.54 -10.16 6.89
CA PRO A 104 -13.91 -11.45 6.61
C PRO A 104 -13.68 -11.75 5.12
N ARG A 105 -14.46 -11.13 4.22
CA ARG A 105 -14.26 -11.22 2.76
C ARG A 105 -12.89 -10.72 2.29
N LEU A 106 -12.24 -9.87 3.08
CA LEU A 106 -10.91 -9.34 2.77
C LEU A 106 -9.77 -10.26 3.18
N LEU A 107 -10.04 -11.47 3.71
CA LEU A 107 -9.01 -12.43 4.12
C LEU A 107 -7.94 -12.68 3.04
N LYS A 108 -8.34 -12.72 1.76
CA LYS A 108 -7.45 -12.94 0.60
C LYS A 108 -6.94 -11.65 -0.05
N ARG A 109 -7.38 -10.49 0.46
CA ARG A 109 -7.18 -9.16 -0.13
C ARG A 109 -6.54 -8.17 0.85
N ALA A 110 -6.27 -8.57 2.09
CA ALA A 110 -5.59 -7.75 3.09
C ALA A 110 -4.22 -8.35 3.41
N TYR A 111 -3.18 -7.56 3.19
CA TYR A 111 -1.78 -7.91 3.43
C TYR A 111 -1.12 -6.78 4.19
N THR A 112 -0.06 -7.07 4.95
CA THR A 112 0.82 -5.97 5.33
C THR A 112 1.60 -5.50 4.11
N VAL A 113 2.00 -4.22 4.08
CA VAL A 113 2.73 -3.67 2.92
C VAL A 113 4.03 -4.43 2.65
N ARG A 114 4.76 -4.82 3.71
CA ARG A 114 6.02 -5.57 3.60
C ARG A 114 5.78 -7.05 3.24
N GLU A 115 4.68 -7.65 3.71
CA GLU A 115 4.25 -9.00 3.30
C GLU A 115 3.95 -9.04 1.80
N LEU A 116 3.21 -8.07 1.28
CA LEU A 116 2.89 -8.01 -0.15
C LEU A 116 4.15 -7.82 -1.00
N ALA A 117 5.08 -6.94 -0.60
CA ALA A 117 6.34 -6.73 -1.32
C ALA A 117 7.11 -8.05 -1.52
N ARG A 118 7.26 -8.85 -0.45
CA ARG A 118 7.88 -10.20 -0.54
C ARG A 118 7.09 -11.15 -1.43
N LEU A 119 5.76 -11.11 -1.37
CA LEU A 119 4.91 -11.95 -2.22
C LEU A 119 5.08 -11.62 -3.70
N LEU A 120 5.22 -10.33 -4.05
CA LEU A 120 5.45 -9.91 -5.44
C LEU A 120 6.76 -10.47 -6.00
N GLU A 121 7.83 -10.51 -5.21
CA GLU A 121 9.10 -11.14 -5.60
C GLU A 121 8.93 -12.64 -5.90
N LEU A 122 8.19 -13.38 -5.05
CA LEU A 122 7.91 -14.80 -5.28
C LEU A 122 6.99 -15.03 -6.49
N ILE A 123 5.96 -14.20 -6.67
CA ILE A 123 5.06 -14.26 -7.81
C ILE A 123 5.83 -14.04 -9.10
N GLU A 124 6.72 -13.06 -9.11
CA GLU A 124 7.59 -12.82 -10.24
C GLU A 124 8.49 -14.02 -10.52
N ALA A 125 9.17 -14.56 -9.51
CA ALA A 125 10.09 -15.67 -9.68
C ALA A 125 9.41 -16.95 -10.23
N GLU A 126 8.17 -17.23 -9.80
CA GLU A 126 7.51 -18.51 -10.08
C GLU A 126 6.39 -18.43 -11.12
N HIS A 127 5.83 -17.24 -11.35
CA HIS A 127 4.60 -17.05 -12.11
C HIS A 127 4.64 -15.87 -13.08
N ALA A 128 5.80 -15.24 -13.36
CA ALA A 128 5.89 -14.10 -14.28
C ALA A 128 5.14 -14.32 -15.62
N GLY A 129 5.29 -15.50 -16.25
CA GLY A 129 4.61 -15.81 -17.52
C GLY A 129 3.07 -15.93 -17.43
N LEU A 130 2.49 -15.89 -16.23
CA LEU A 130 1.05 -15.94 -15.97
C LEU A 130 0.48 -14.57 -15.56
N ILE A 131 1.32 -13.54 -15.45
CA ILE A 131 0.93 -12.19 -15.07
C ILE A 131 0.63 -11.37 -16.33
N PRO A 132 -0.61 -10.86 -16.50
CA PRO A 132 -0.97 -10.00 -17.62
C PRO A 132 -0.08 -8.77 -17.76
N THR A 133 0.34 -8.44 -18.99
CA THR A 133 1.15 -7.26 -19.31
C THR A 133 0.32 -6.15 -19.98
N GLY A 134 0.90 -4.94 -20.08
CA GLY A 134 0.31 -3.76 -20.69
C GLY A 134 -0.11 -2.66 -19.69
N ALA A 135 -0.05 -1.40 -20.11
CA ALA A 135 -0.32 -0.24 -19.24
C ALA A 135 -1.81 0.19 -19.19
N GLU A 136 -2.64 -0.32 -20.09
CA GLU A 136 -4.06 0.06 -20.16
C GLU A 136 -4.84 -0.40 -18.90
N PRO A 137 -5.84 0.38 -18.42
CA PRO A 137 -6.57 0.10 -17.19
C PRO A 137 -7.15 -1.33 -17.07
N GLU A 138 -7.62 -1.92 -18.18
CA GLU A 138 -8.13 -3.30 -18.17
C GLU A 138 -7.02 -4.34 -18.02
N ALA A 139 -5.83 -4.07 -18.54
CA ALA A 139 -4.68 -4.95 -18.38
C ALA A 139 -4.18 -4.94 -16.93
N VAL A 140 -4.07 -3.75 -16.35
CA VAL A 140 -3.73 -3.54 -14.93
C VAL A 140 -4.74 -4.23 -14.01
N ASP A 141 -6.04 -4.07 -14.27
CA ASP A 141 -7.08 -4.75 -13.48
C ASP A 141 -6.94 -6.28 -13.52
N ARG A 142 -6.70 -6.87 -14.70
CA ARG A 142 -6.45 -8.32 -14.82
C ARG A 142 -5.16 -8.73 -14.11
N ARG A 143 -4.11 -7.90 -14.16
CA ARG A 143 -2.84 -8.13 -13.48
C ARG A 143 -3.03 -8.21 -11.98
N TRP A 144 -3.65 -7.22 -11.37
CA TRP A 144 -3.80 -7.18 -9.91
C TRP A 144 -4.78 -8.23 -9.39
N LYS A 145 -5.75 -8.67 -10.19
CA LYS A 145 -6.54 -9.89 -9.91
C LYS A 145 -5.67 -11.15 -9.90
N ALA A 146 -4.72 -11.28 -10.84
CA ALA A 146 -3.76 -12.38 -10.85
C ALA A 146 -2.79 -12.32 -9.65
N VAL A 147 -2.30 -11.12 -9.30
CA VAL A 147 -1.47 -10.89 -8.11
C VAL A 147 -2.20 -11.37 -6.85
N ILE A 148 -3.44 -10.95 -6.62
CA ILE A 148 -4.23 -11.39 -5.45
C ILE A 148 -4.39 -12.91 -5.40
N LYS A 149 -4.64 -13.54 -6.56
CA LYS A 149 -4.74 -15.00 -6.67
C LYS A 149 -3.43 -15.68 -6.25
N TYR A 150 -2.29 -15.29 -6.83
CA TYR A 150 -1.01 -15.94 -6.54
C TYR A 150 -0.45 -15.57 -5.17
N ALA A 151 -0.66 -14.33 -4.71
CA ALA A 151 -0.34 -13.90 -3.35
C ALA A 151 -1.04 -14.79 -2.32
N THR A 152 -2.32 -15.12 -2.54
CA THR A 152 -3.06 -16.05 -1.67
C THR A 152 -2.45 -17.44 -1.67
N LEU A 153 -2.01 -17.95 -2.82
CA LEU A 153 -1.42 -19.29 -2.95
C LEU A 153 -0.04 -19.38 -2.30
N LEU A 154 0.76 -18.32 -2.42
CA LEU A 154 2.14 -18.27 -1.94
C LEU A 154 2.26 -17.73 -0.50
N ARG A 155 1.17 -17.28 0.11
CA ARG A 155 1.16 -16.62 1.43
C ARG A 155 1.89 -17.39 2.52
N THR A 156 1.72 -18.71 2.57
CA THR A 156 2.38 -19.56 3.58
C THR A 156 3.88 -19.75 3.35
N ARG A 157 4.37 -19.43 2.14
CA ARG A 157 5.78 -19.53 1.74
C ARG A 157 6.51 -18.19 1.85
N ALA A 158 5.79 -17.07 1.82
CA ALA A 158 6.31 -15.75 2.14
C ALA A 158 6.42 -15.56 3.67
N THR A 159 7.11 -16.48 4.35
CA THR A 159 7.23 -16.45 5.81
C THR A 159 7.99 -15.20 6.25
N GLY A 160 7.33 -14.36 7.06
CA GLY A 160 7.92 -13.24 7.79
C GLY A 160 7.42 -13.22 9.23
N GLY A 161 8.24 -12.76 10.16
CA GLY A 161 7.84 -12.51 11.54
C GLY A 161 7.33 -11.08 11.75
N PRO A 162 6.98 -10.71 13.00
CA PRO A 162 6.65 -9.33 13.38
C PRO A 162 7.58 -8.26 12.81
N ALA A 163 8.89 -8.46 12.98
CA ALA A 163 9.92 -7.52 12.54
C ALA A 163 10.02 -7.41 11.00
N ASP A 164 9.45 -8.36 10.27
CA ASP A 164 9.48 -8.40 8.81
C ASP A 164 8.21 -7.83 8.19
N ASP A 165 7.08 -7.92 8.89
CA ASP A 165 5.75 -7.57 8.39
C ASP A 165 5.32 -6.16 8.80
N ASP A 166 5.63 -5.75 10.03
CA ASP A 166 5.12 -4.52 10.62
C ASP A 166 6.00 -3.32 10.23
N VAL A 167 5.36 -2.17 10.02
CA VAL A 167 6.03 -0.87 9.88
C VAL A 167 5.90 -0.13 11.21
N THR A 168 7.04 0.21 11.81
CA THR A 168 7.14 0.86 13.11
C THR A 168 6.31 2.13 13.17
N ASP A 169 5.52 2.30 14.25
CA ASP A 169 4.71 3.50 14.45
C ASP A 169 5.54 4.66 14.99
N PRO A 170 5.72 5.76 14.22
CA PRO A 170 6.56 6.86 14.67
C PRO A 170 5.81 7.91 15.49
N TYR A 171 4.47 7.81 15.60
CA TYR A 171 3.67 8.89 16.17
C TYR A 171 4.09 9.26 17.60
N ARG A 172 4.40 10.56 17.83
CA ARG A 172 4.92 11.11 19.09
C ARG A 172 6.24 10.47 19.56
N ARG A 173 7.03 9.92 18.64
CA ARG A 173 8.37 9.38 18.91
C ARG A 173 9.45 10.32 18.39
N ALA A 174 10.70 9.96 18.67
CA ALA A 174 11.89 10.65 18.18
C ALA A 174 12.05 10.50 16.65
N ASP A 175 12.80 11.38 16.03
CA ASP A 175 12.99 11.43 14.56
C ASP A 175 13.62 10.15 14.02
N ALA A 176 14.52 9.51 14.77
CA ALA A 176 15.09 8.21 14.42
C ALA A 176 14.02 7.11 14.19
N VAL A 177 12.84 7.22 14.82
CA VAL A 177 11.73 6.27 14.60
C VAL A 177 10.97 6.60 13.31
N TYR A 178 10.95 7.86 12.87
CA TYR A 178 10.43 8.24 11.56
C TYR A 178 11.37 7.76 10.44
N GLU A 179 12.69 7.84 10.66
CA GLU A 179 13.70 7.26 9.76
C GLU A 179 13.53 5.74 9.66
N GLU A 180 13.41 5.04 10.80
CA GLU A 180 13.14 3.59 10.80
C GLU A 180 11.84 3.24 10.05
N MET A 181 10.77 4.01 10.26
CA MET A 181 9.52 3.84 9.53
C MET A 181 9.76 3.98 8.01
N ALA A 182 10.52 4.98 7.58
CA ALA A 182 10.83 5.21 6.18
C ALA A 182 11.66 4.06 5.58
N ASP A 183 12.69 3.61 6.29
CA ASP A 183 13.56 2.49 5.91
C ASP A 183 12.79 1.17 5.76
N GLN A 184 11.72 0.99 6.52
CA GLN A 184 10.85 -0.18 6.43
C GLN A 184 9.79 -0.06 5.33
N LEU A 185 9.25 1.15 5.13
CA LEU A 185 8.10 1.38 4.25
C LEU A 185 8.51 1.64 2.80
N ILE A 186 9.47 2.55 2.55
CA ILE A 186 9.82 3.00 1.19
C ILE A 186 10.32 1.83 0.32
N PRO A 187 11.21 0.93 0.79
CA PRO A 187 11.63 -0.21 -0.03
C PRO A 187 10.47 -1.13 -0.43
N ALA A 188 9.50 -1.35 0.47
CA ALA A 188 8.32 -2.16 0.17
C ALA A 188 7.42 -1.49 -0.88
N LEU A 189 7.24 -0.16 -0.81
CA LEU A 189 6.50 0.59 -1.82
C LEU A 189 7.22 0.55 -3.19
N ARG A 190 8.54 0.69 -3.21
CA ARG A 190 9.34 0.59 -4.43
C ARG A 190 9.27 -0.80 -5.06
N ALA A 191 9.25 -1.87 -4.27
CA ALA A 191 9.04 -3.22 -4.79
C ALA A 191 7.67 -3.36 -5.48
N ILE A 192 6.61 -2.75 -4.93
CA ILE A 192 5.28 -2.71 -5.55
C ILE A 192 5.32 -1.95 -6.88
N LEU A 193 5.96 -0.77 -6.92
CA LEU A 193 6.08 0.03 -8.14
C LEU A 193 6.92 -0.68 -9.21
N ALA A 194 8.04 -1.30 -8.82
CA ALA A 194 8.93 -2.02 -9.73
C ALA A 194 8.25 -3.24 -10.36
N PHE A 195 7.41 -3.94 -9.58
CA PHE A 195 6.56 -5.01 -10.12
C PHE A 195 5.61 -4.46 -11.19
N GLU A 196 4.89 -3.39 -10.88
CA GLU A 196 3.94 -2.79 -11.83
C GLU A 196 4.66 -2.31 -13.10
N GLU A 197 5.78 -1.61 -12.96
CA GLU A 197 6.57 -1.09 -14.09
C GLU A 197 6.99 -2.18 -15.06
N ARG A 198 7.45 -3.30 -14.52
CA ARG A 198 7.94 -4.42 -15.32
C ARG A 198 6.85 -5.01 -16.19
N PHE A 199 5.67 -5.24 -15.62
CA PHE A 199 4.56 -5.84 -16.37
C PHE A 199 3.80 -4.80 -17.20
N ALA A 200 3.88 -3.51 -16.88
CA ALA A 200 3.34 -2.45 -17.74
C ALA A 200 4.07 -2.34 -19.08
N ARG A 201 5.39 -2.61 -19.11
CA ARG A 201 6.26 -2.55 -20.31
C ARG A 201 6.30 -3.85 -21.14
N GLY A 202 5.78 -4.96 -20.60
CA GLY A 202 5.89 -6.31 -21.18
C GLY A 202 4.86 -6.67 -22.25
#